data_AF-A0A2V0RHV0-F1
#
_entry.id   AF-A0A2V0RHV0-F1
#
_cell.length_a   1.000
_cell.length_b   1.000
_cell.length_c   1.000
_cell.angle_alpha   90.00
_cell.angle_beta   90.00
_cell.angle_gamma   90.00
#
_symmetry.space_group_name_H-M   'P 1'
#
loop_
_entity.id
_entity.type
_entity.pdbx_description
1 polymer ?
#
loop_
_entity_poly.entity_id
_entity_poly.type
_entity_poly.pdbx_seq_one_letter_code
_entity_poly.pdbx_strand_id
1 'polypeptide(L)'
;MGEFDSQIRRNENVWAVVREKLINTTLLLPSGQHLLIKGTVPSGTEFTTMIETVQAQIAVVFSLFEMGFTEDEIRGHLYGCGDDQGFGLHRAVDTDVFATQMEKLFYTVKPESVMQSRRNRDIKLLGYYAYAWHPHRPEWELWRAALFPERYVGNEQNSLQRIIGQNIGSGQCNAAFDQFARLCVQRSWFLPAAEPDRGQLKFHKHVLGIDRPCYGGLEWDTFVLT
;
A
#
# COMPACT_ATOMS: atom_id res chain seq x y z
N MET A 1 -21.41 -3.70 29.00
CA MET A 1 -21.49 -2.41 29.72
C MET A 1 -21.95 -1.38 28.70
N GLY A 2 -23.07 -0.70 28.93
CA GLY A 2 -23.49 0.40 28.06
C GLY A 2 -22.56 1.60 28.24
N GLU A 3 -22.28 2.33 27.16
CA GLU A 3 -21.60 3.62 27.25
C GLU A 3 -22.46 4.59 28.05
N PHE A 4 -21.83 5.36 28.94
CA PHE A 4 -22.52 6.44 29.65
C PHE A 4 -22.67 7.66 28.71
N ASP A 5 -23.77 8.42 28.82
CA ASP A 5 -24.02 9.62 27.98
C ASP A 5 -22.86 10.62 27.95
N SER A 6 -22.12 10.73 29.06
CA SER A 6 -20.93 11.58 29.15
C SER A 6 -19.78 11.12 28.26
N GLN A 7 -19.65 9.80 28.04
CA GLN A 7 -18.66 9.22 27.14
C GLN A 7 -19.04 9.45 25.68
N ILE A 8 -20.32 9.26 25.35
CA ILE A 8 -20.86 9.53 24.00
C ILE A 8 -20.60 10.99 23.62
N ARG A 9 -21.04 11.94 24.46
CA ARG A 9 -20.86 13.38 24.22
C ARG A 9 -19.40 13.79 24.14
N ARG A 10 -18.52 13.21 24.96
CA ARG A 10 -17.07 13.45 24.88
C ARG A 10 -16.53 12.97 23.53
N ASN A 11 -16.89 11.77 23.10
CA ASN A 11 -16.41 11.19 21.85
C ASN A 11 -16.91 12.00 20.63
N GLU A 12 -18.17 12.46 20.65
CA GLU A 12 -18.71 13.38 19.63
C GLU A 12 -17.93 14.69 19.54
N ASN A 13 -17.61 15.30 20.70
CA ASN A 13 -16.81 16.53 20.75
C ASN A 13 -15.38 16.30 20.23
N VAL A 14 -14.73 15.20 20.65
CA VAL A 14 -13.40 14.83 20.15
C VAL A 14 -13.44 14.65 18.63
N TRP A 15 -14.46 13.96 18.11
CA TRP A 15 -14.62 13.77 16.68
C TRP A 15 -14.88 15.08 15.93
N ALA A 16 -15.64 16.01 16.50
CA ALA A 16 -15.81 17.35 15.93
C ALA A 16 -14.46 18.08 15.81
N VAL A 17 -13.61 18.02 16.85
CA VAL A 17 -12.26 18.60 16.83
C VAL A 17 -11.36 17.92 15.79
N VAL A 18 -11.43 16.59 15.66
CA VAL A 18 -10.66 15.85 14.64
C VAL A 18 -11.08 16.31 13.23
N ARG A 19 -12.40 16.37 12.95
CA ARG A 19 -12.91 16.87 11.65
C ARG A 19 -12.46 18.30 11.37
N GLU A 20 -12.53 19.18 12.37
CA GLU A 20 -12.07 20.56 12.23
C GLU A 20 -10.58 20.62 11.87
N LYS A 21 -9.74 19.82 12.53
CA LYS A 21 -8.29 19.74 12.24
C LYS A 21 -7.98 19.19 10.85
N LEU A 22 -8.77 18.24 10.36
CA LEU A 22 -8.62 17.69 9.01
C LEU A 22 -8.95 18.73 7.92
N ILE A 23 -9.87 19.66 8.19
CA ILE A 23 -10.25 20.74 7.26
C ILE A 23 -9.29 21.93 7.38
N ASN A 24 -8.89 22.25 8.61
CA ASN A 24 -8.06 23.38 8.99
C ASN A 24 -6.75 22.89 9.61
N THR A 25 -5.86 22.31 8.80
CA THR A 25 -4.63 21.74 9.32
C THR A 25 -3.57 22.81 9.55
N THR A 26 -3.06 22.88 10.78
CA THR A 26 -1.94 23.75 11.13
C THR A 26 -0.64 22.96 11.03
N LEU A 27 0.28 23.41 10.18
CA LEU A 27 1.63 22.87 10.08
C LEU A 27 2.59 23.66 10.97
N LEU A 28 3.36 22.94 11.77
CA LEU A 28 4.52 23.48 12.48
C LEU A 28 5.77 23.30 11.61
N LEU A 29 6.35 24.41 11.16
CA LEU A 29 7.58 24.38 10.38
C LEU A 29 8.80 24.12 11.28
N PRO A 30 9.93 23.62 10.73
CA PRO A 30 11.19 23.48 11.48
C PRO A 30 11.69 24.80 12.11
N SER A 31 11.26 25.95 11.58
CA SER A 31 11.55 27.28 12.12
C SER A 31 10.74 27.64 13.37
N GLY A 32 9.74 26.84 13.74
CA GLY A 32 8.78 27.14 14.83
C GLY A 32 7.55 27.93 14.38
N GLN A 33 7.45 28.30 13.11
CA GLN A 33 6.29 29.03 12.57
C GLN A 33 5.10 28.10 12.37
N HIS A 34 3.89 28.64 12.58
CA HIS A 34 2.63 27.95 12.29
C HIS A 34 2.05 28.44 10.96
N LEU A 35 1.76 27.50 10.05
CA LEU A 35 1.04 27.76 8.81
C LEU A 35 -0.30 27.06 8.84
N LEU A 36 -1.38 27.79 8.63
CA LEU A 36 -2.70 27.21 8.45
C LEU A 36 -2.91 26.88 6.97
N ILE A 37 -2.98 25.59 6.66
CA ILE A 37 -3.40 25.12 5.35
C ILE A 37 -4.91 24.92 5.36
N LYS A 38 -5.59 25.52 4.37
CA LYS A 38 -7.03 25.42 4.21
C LYS A 38 -7.36 24.56 2.99
N GLY A 39 -8.32 23.66 3.15
CA GLY A 39 -8.95 22.97 2.02
C GLY A 39 -8.14 21.83 1.41
N THR A 40 -7.07 21.39 2.04
CA THR A 40 -6.29 20.22 1.61
C THR A 40 -5.90 19.39 2.82
N VAL A 41 -5.82 18.06 2.67
CA VAL A 41 -5.32 17.17 3.72
C VAL A 41 -3.80 17.03 3.54
N PRO A 42 -2.97 17.52 4.48
CA PRO A 42 -1.53 17.38 4.34
C PRO A 42 -1.08 15.92 4.46
N SER A 43 -0.06 15.55 3.70
CA SER A 43 0.58 14.24 3.77
C SER A 43 1.09 13.96 5.18
N GLY A 44 0.74 12.81 5.75
CA GLY A 44 1.15 12.40 7.11
C GLY A 44 0.16 12.75 8.23
N THR A 45 -1.01 13.28 7.88
CA THR A 45 -2.14 13.39 8.83
C THR A 45 -2.73 12.02 9.14
N GLU A 46 -3.40 11.88 10.28
CA GLU A 46 -4.16 10.67 10.58
C GLU A 46 -5.20 10.42 9.48
N PHE A 47 -5.30 9.17 9.03
CA PHE A 47 -6.21 8.73 7.96
C PHE A 47 -5.97 9.35 6.59
N THR A 48 -4.85 10.05 6.33
CA THR A 48 -4.55 10.66 5.03
C THR A 48 -4.80 9.68 3.87
N THR A 49 -4.24 8.47 3.92
CA THR A 49 -4.41 7.47 2.85
C THR A 49 -5.87 7.10 2.61
N MET A 50 -6.68 6.98 3.67
CA MET A 50 -8.11 6.65 3.54
C MET A 50 -8.87 7.82 2.91
N ILE A 51 -8.60 9.05 3.36
CA ILE A 51 -9.27 10.25 2.85
C ILE A 51 -8.89 10.49 1.38
N GLU A 52 -7.60 10.40 1.04
CA GLU A 52 -7.10 10.51 -0.33
C GLU A 52 -7.70 9.44 -1.24
N THR A 53 -7.81 8.20 -0.77
CA THR A 53 -8.47 7.12 -1.54
C THR A 53 -9.91 7.49 -1.88
N VAL A 54 -10.68 7.94 -0.88
CA VAL A 54 -12.10 8.30 -1.09
C VAL A 54 -12.21 9.49 -2.04
N GLN A 55 -11.40 10.53 -1.85
CA GLN A 55 -11.41 11.71 -2.72
C GLN A 55 -11.04 11.36 -4.16
N ALA A 56 -9.99 10.57 -4.36
CA ALA A 56 -9.55 10.12 -5.66
C ALA A 56 -10.62 9.25 -6.35
N GLN A 57 -11.25 8.33 -5.61
CA GLN A 57 -12.34 7.51 -6.15
C GLN A 57 -13.56 8.34 -6.56
N ILE A 58 -13.95 9.34 -5.77
CA ILE A 58 -15.03 10.27 -6.15
C ILE A 58 -14.68 10.97 -7.47
N ALA A 59 -13.43 11.44 -7.60
CA ALA A 59 -12.98 12.12 -8.82
C ALA A 59 -12.97 11.19 -10.05
N VAL A 60 -12.51 9.95 -9.87
CA VAL A 60 -12.53 8.90 -10.91
C VAL A 60 -13.98 8.63 -11.33
N VAL A 61 -14.88 8.37 -10.38
CA VAL A 61 -16.30 8.08 -10.66
C VAL A 61 -16.97 9.22 -11.42
N PHE A 62 -16.78 10.45 -10.95
CA PHE A 62 -17.30 11.64 -11.62
C PHE A 62 -16.79 11.74 -13.05
N SER A 63 -15.47 11.57 -13.25
CA SER A 63 -14.85 11.65 -14.57
C SER A 63 -15.37 10.57 -15.52
N LEU A 64 -15.59 9.34 -15.03
CA LEU A 64 -16.19 8.26 -15.81
C LEU A 64 -17.66 8.56 -16.17
N PHE A 65 -18.44 9.15 -15.27
CA PHE A 65 -19.81 9.59 -15.61
C PHE A 65 -19.84 10.66 -16.69
N GLU A 66 -18.94 11.66 -16.62
CA GLU A 66 -18.80 12.69 -17.66
C GLU A 66 -18.37 12.12 -19.02
N MET A 67 -17.74 10.95 -19.03
CA MET A 67 -17.38 10.18 -20.23
C MET A 67 -18.49 9.23 -20.69
N GLY A 68 -19.65 9.25 -20.04
CA GLY A 68 -20.82 8.46 -20.40
C GLY A 68 -20.78 7.00 -19.96
N PHE A 69 -19.97 6.65 -18.96
CA PHE A 69 -20.08 5.35 -18.30
C PHE A 69 -21.31 5.32 -17.38
N THR A 70 -21.94 4.16 -17.25
CA THR A 70 -23.08 3.98 -16.35
C THR A 70 -22.63 3.53 -14.96
N GLU A 71 -23.53 3.62 -13.99
CA GLU A 71 -23.25 3.18 -12.62
C GLU A 71 -22.88 1.68 -12.57
N ASP A 72 -23.61 0.85 -13.32
CA ASP A 72 -23.40 -0.59 -13.36
C ASP A 72 -22.03 -0.98 -13.96
N GLU A 73 -21.49 -0.15 -14.87
CA GLU A 73 -20.14 -0.36 -15.42
C GLU A 73 -19.02 -0.06 -14.40
N ILE A 74 -19.28 0.80 -13.41
CA ILE A 74 -18.26 1.32 -12.49
C ILE A 74 -18.31 0.60 -11.13
N ARG A 75 -19.53 0.34 -10.63
CA ARG A 75 -19.79 -0.16 -9.29
C ARG A 75 -19.10 -1.50 -9.05
N GLY A 76 -18.29 -1.57 -8.00
CA GLY A 76 -17.56 -2.80 -7.64
C GLY A 76 -16.28 -3.05 -8.44
N HIS A 77 -15.92 -2.13 -9.35
CA HIS A 77 -14.74 -2.27 -10.20
C HIS A 77 -13.64 -1.24 -9.94
N LEU A 78 -13.75 -0.46 -8.86
CA LEU A 78 -12.74 0.50 -8.42
C LEU A 78 -11.88 -0.11 -7.32
N TYR A 79 -10.58 0.12 -7.39
CA TYR A 79 -9.62 -0.30 -6.36
C TYR A 79 -8.48 0.72 -6.29
N GLY A 80 -7.96 0.98 -5.10
CA GLY A 80 -6.89 1.95 -4.95
C GLY A 80 -6.54 2.21 -3.50
N CYS A 81 -5.44 2.92 -3.31
CA CYS A 81 -4.93 3.31 -2.01
C CYS A 81 -4.12 4.60 -2.15
N GLY A 82 -4.61 5.67 -1.55
CA GLY A 82 -4.08 7.02 -1.72
C GLY A 82 -4.34 7.55 -3.13
N ASP A 83 -3.29 8.00 -3.80
CA ASP A 83 -3.30 8.48 -5.18
C ASP A 83 -3.15 7.35 -6.22
N ASP A 84 -2.69 6.16 -5.81
CA ASP A 84 -2.57 4.99 -6.68
C ASP A 84 -3.93 4.31 -6.86
N GLN A 85 -4.59 4.61 -7.98
CA GLN A 85 -5.94 4.18 -8.32
C GLN A 85 -5.93 3.29 -9.56
N GLY A 86 -6.82 2.31 -9.56
CA GLY A 86 -7.10 1.47 -10.72
C GLY A 86 -8.57 1.10 -10.80
N PHE A 87 -9.00 0.75 -12.00
CA PHE A 87 -10.37 0.33 -12.25
C PHE A 87 -10.46 -0.64 -13.43
N GLY A 88 -11.40 -1.57 -13.33
CA GLY A 88 -11.73 -2.51 -14.41
C GLY A 88 -12.99 -2.08 -15.14
N LEU A 89 -12.94 -1.93 -16.46
CA LEU A 89 -14.11 -1.54 -17.26
C LEU A 89 -14.27 -2.49 -18.46
N HIS A 90 -15.50 -2.62 -18.95
CA HIS A 90 -15.81 -3.49 -20.10
C HIS A 90 -15.36 -2.91 -21.44
N ARG A 91 -15.13 -1.59 -21.50
CA ARG A 91 -14.65 -0.87 -22.68
C ARG A 91 -13.45 0.01 -22.33
N ALA A 92 -12.64 0.31 -23.35
CA ALA A 92 -11.46 1.15 -23.18
C ALA A 92 -11.86 2.59 -22.83
N VAL A 93 -11.01 3.24 -22.04
CA VAL A 93 -11.14 4.65 -21.65
C VAL A 93 -10.19 5.47 -22.51
N ASP A 94 -10.65 6.58 -23.06
CA ASP A 94 -9.76 7.58 -23.66
C ASP A 94 -9.02 8.33 -22.55
N THR A 95 -7.71 8.10 -22.44
CA THR A 95 -6.89 8.63 -21.35
C THR A 95 -6.75 10.15 -21.38
N ASP A 96 -6.77 10.77 -22.56
CA ASP A 96 -6.64 12.22 -22.71
C ASP A 96 -7.94 12.91 -22.27
N VAL A 97 -9.08 12.33 -22.67
CA VAL A 97 -10.39 12.81 -22.21
C VAL A 97 -10.52 12.61 -20.70
N PHE A 98 -10.13 11.45 -20.17
CA PHE A 98 -10.16 11.17 -18.73
C PHE A 98 -9.31 12.16 -17.94
N ALA A 99 -8.07 12.43 -18.38
CA ALA A 99 -7.20 13.42 -17.76
C ALA A 99 -7.83 14.81 -17.76
N THR A 100 -8.46 15.21 -18.86
CA THR A 100 -9.19 16.50 -18.96
C THR A 100 -10.36 16.58 -17.96
N GLN A 101 -11.09 15.49 -17.72
CA GLN A 101 -12.16 15.48 -16.71
C GLN A 101 -11.61 15.57 -15.29
N MET A 102 -10.53 14.84 -15.01
CA MET A 102 -9.85 14.87 -13.70
C MET A 102 -9.27 16.26 -13.39
N GLU A 103 -8.75 16.98 -14.39
CA GLU A 103 -8.23 18.35 -14.23
C GLU A 103 -9.31 19.34 -13.77
N LYS A 104 -10.56 19.17 -14.19
CA LYS A 104 -11.69 19.98 -13.69
C LYS A 104 -11.91 19.84 -12.18
N LEU A 105 -11.44 18.73 -11.61
CA LEU A 105 -11.49 18.42 -10.19
C LEU A 105 -10.15 18.67 -9.48
N PHE A 106 -9.24 19.42 -10.11
CA PHE A 106 -7.90 19.75 -9.59
C PHE A 106 -6.96 18.54 -9.44
N TYR A 107 -7.22 17.45 -10.16
CA TYR A 107 -6.30 16.31 -10.26
C TYR A 107 -5.47 16.39 -11.54
N THR A 108 -4.18 16.12 -11.43
CA THR A 108 -3.29 16.00 -12.59
C THR A 108 -3.07 14.53 -12.90
N VAL A 109 -3.59 14.08 -14.04
CA VAL A 109 -3.32 12.74 -14.59
C VAL A 109 -2.42 12.92 -15.80
N LYS A 110 -1.31 12.16 -15.83
CA LYS A 110 -0.39 12.14 -16.98
C LYS A 110 -0.77 10.98 -17.90
N PRO A 111 -1.41 11.22 -19.06
CA PRO A 111 -1.91 10.13 -19.92
C PRO A 111 -0.85 9.10 -20.28
N GLU A 112 0.39 9.54 -20.50
CA GLU A 112 1.54 8.68 -20.82
C GLU A 112 1.94 7.72 -19.71
N SER A 113 1.52 7.97 -18.47
CA SER A 113 1.78 7.12 -17.31
C SER A 113 0.62 6.18 -16.98
N VAL A 114 -0.54 6.36 -17.61
CA VAL A 114 -1.73 5.54 -17.37
C VAL A 114 -1.52 4.18 -18.03
N MET A 115 -1.56 3.12 -17.22
CA MET A 115 -1.45 1.76 -17.71
C MET A 115 -2.84 1.24 -18.13
N GLN A 116 -2.99 0.86 -19.40
CA GLN A 116 -4.20 0.21 -19.90
C GLN A 116 -3.87 -1.17 -20.48
N SER A 117 -4.60 -2.19 -20.05
CA SER A 117 -4.47 -3.53 -20.60
C SER A 117 -5.76 -4.32 -20.41
N ARG A 118 -5.97 -5.29 -21.30
CA ARG A 118 -7.00 -6.34 -21.15
C ARG A 118 -6.53 -7.50 -20.28
N ARG A 119 -5.27 -7.49 -19.85
CA ARG A 119 -4.66 -8.54 -19.03
C ARG A 119 -4.23 -7.94 -17.69
N ASN A 120 -4.79 -8.46 -16.60
CA ASN A 120 -4.50 -7.97 -15.24
C ASN A 120 -3.00 -8.02 -14.88
N ARG A 121 -2.24 -8.94 -15.48
CA ARG A 121 -0.78 -9.06 -15.28
C ARG A 121 0.04 -7.90 -15.82
N ASP A 122 -0.53 -7.09 -16.71
CA ASP A 122 0.17 -5.97 -17.31
C ASP A 122 -0.07 -4.67 -16.49
N ILE A 123 -1.02 -4.69 -15.55
CA ILE A 123 -1.38 -3.54 -14.71
C ILE A 123 -0.58 -3.59 -13.41
N LYS A 124 0.05 -2.47 -13.07
CA LYS A 124 0.75 -2.27 -11.80
C LYS A 124 -0.16 -1.50 -10.84
N LEU A 125 -0.24 -1.96 -9.59
CA LEU A 125 -0.91 -1.28 -8.49
C LEU A 125 -0.08 -1.50 -7.22
N LEU A 126 0.23 -0.43 -6.49
CA LEU A 126 1.01 -0.42 -5.25
C LEU A 126 2.40 -1.08 -5.39
N GLY A 127 2.99 -1.04 -6.58
CA GLY A 127 4.26 -1.71 -6.85
C GLY A 127 4.12 -3.15 -7.37
N TYR A 128 2.92 -3.72 -7.38
CA TYR A 128 2.66 -5.11 -7.70
C TYR A 128 1.90 -5.28 -9.01
N TYR A 129 2.15 -6.39 -9.68
CA TYR A 129 1.40 -6.90 -10.83
C TYR A 129 0.59 -8.12 -10.40
N ALA A 130 -0.55 -8.38 -11.02
CA ALA A 130 -1.30 -9.61 -10.77
C ALA A 130 -0.82 -10.74 -11.70
N TYR A 131 0.05 -11.63 -11.23
CA TYR A 131 0.56 -12.77 -12.01
C TYR A 131 -0.01 -14.08 -11.50
N ALA A 132 -0.77 -14.80 -12.33
CA ALA A 132 -1.40 -16.07 -11.95
C ALA A 132 -2.20 -15.99 -10.62
N TRP A 133 -2.91 -14.87 -10.39
CA TRP A 133 -3.65 -14.58 -9.15
C TRP A 133 -2.78 -14.32 -7.91
N HIS A 134 -1.47 -14.18 -8.09
CA HIS A 134 -0.53 -13.81 -7.04
C HIS A 134 0.02 -12.39 -7.26
N PRO A 135 0.31 -11.66 -6.17
CA PRO A 135 1.06 -10.41 -6.28
C PRO A 135 2.46 -10.74 -6.78
N HIS A 136 2.88 -10.10 -7.86
CA HIS A 136 4.20 -10.24 -8.44
C HIS A 136 4.88 -8.88 -8.44
N ARG A 137 6.13 -8.84 -7.99
CA ARG A 137 6.96 -7.65 -8.02
C ARG A 137 8.18 -7.89 -8.92
N PRO A 138 8.58 -6.92 -9.76
CA PRO A 138 9.74 -7.09 -10.62
C PRO A 138 11.00 -7.44 -9.83
N GLU A 139 11.79 -8.37 -10.37
CA GLU A 139 12.99 -8.89 -9.69
C GLU A 139 13.95 -7.79 -9.24
N TRP A 140 14.21 -6.81 -10.11
CA TRP A 140 15.12 -5.71 -9.81
C TRP A 140 14.63 -4.83 -8.66
N GLU A 141 13.32 -4.70 -8.46
CA GLU A 141 12.76 -3.97 -7.33
C GLU A 141 13.00 -4.74 -6.03
N LEU A 142 12.86 -6.07 -6.05
CA LEU A 142 13.16 -6.93 -4.92
C LEU A 142 14.64 -6.85 -4.55
N TRP A 143 15.54 -6.91 -5.53
CA TRP A 143 16.97 -6.72 -5.29
C TRP A 143 17.28 -5.36 -4.69
N ARG A 144 16.70 -4.27 -5.22
CA ARG A 144 16.91 -2.93 -4.64
C ARG A 144 16.39 -2.85 -3.22
N ALA A 145 15.17 -3.37 -2.99
CA ALA A 145 14.53 -3.43 -1.69
C ALA A 145 15.13 -4.50 -0.75
N ALA A 146 16.12 -5.27 -1.18
CA ALA A 146 16.90 -6.14 -0.31
C ALA A 146 18.25 -5.49 0.00
N LEU A 147 18.97 -5.03 -1.03
CA LEU A 147 20.37 -4.58 -0.94
C LEU A 147 20.53 -3.15 -0.45
N PHE A 148 19.55 -2.27 -0.67
CA PHE A 148 19.63 -0.84 -0.31
C PHE A 148 18.58 -0.49 0.75
N PRO A 149 18.85 -0.77 2.04
CA PRO A 149 17.92 -0.44 3.12
C PRO A 149 17.87 1.07 3.38
N GLU A 150 16.66 1.58 3.60
CA GLU A 150 16.43 3.00 3.93
C GLU A 150 17.00 3.39 5.30
N ARG A 151 17.17 2.40 6.18
CA ARG A 151 17.72 2.57 7.53
C ARG A 151 18.82 1.56 7.77
N TYR A 152 19.72 1.88 8.69
CA TYR A 152 20.73 0.93 9.14
C TYR A 152 20.07 -0.34 9.71
N VAL A 153 20.47 -1.51 9.19
CA VAL A 153 19.82 -2.81 9.47
C VAL A 153 20.35 -3.46 10.77
N GLY A 154 21.46 -2.96 11.31
CA GLY A 154 21.95 -3.37 12.63
C GLY A 154 22.80 -4.62 12.63
N ASN A 155 22.27 -5.73 12.12
CA ASN A 155 22.89 -7.05 12.18
C ASN A 155 22.55 -7.93 10.95
N GLU A 156 23.26 -9.05 10.79
CA GLU A 156 23.06 -9.97 9.67
C GLU A 156 21.68 -10.63 9.71
N GLN A 157 21.12 -10.91 10.89
CA GLN A 157 19.82 -11.55 11.04
C GLN A 157 18.68 -10.67 10.50
N ASN A 158 18.67 -9.39 10.83
CA ASN A 158 17.72 -8.42 10.29
C ASN A 158 17.87 -8.26 8.78
N SER A 159 19.11 -8.38 8.26
CA SER A 159 19.39 -8.36 6.82
C SER A 159 18.80 -9.59 6.12
N LEU A 160 18.96 -10.78 6.70
CA LEU A 160 18.34 -12.01 6.22
C LEU A 160 16.81 -11.90 6.23
N GLN A 161 16.25 -11.41 7.34
CA GLN A 161 14.81 -11.29 7.48
C GLN A 161 14.19 -10.29 6.51
N ARG A 162 14.93 -9.23 6.13
CA ARG A 162 14.54 -8.33 5.04
C ARG A 162 14.47 -9.07 3.70
N ILE A 163 15.47 -9.88 3.36
CA ILE A 163 15.46 -10.69 2.12
C ILE A 163 14.25 -11.62 2.12
N ILE A 164 14.00 -12.32 3.22
CA ILE A 164 12.84 -13.20 3.39
C ILE A 164 11.52 -12.40 3.23
N GLY A 165 11.41 -11.25 3.89
CA GLY A 165 10.24 -10.39 3.81
C GLY A 165 9.95 -9.90 2.39
N GLN A 166 10.98 -9.55 1.62
CA GLN A 166 10.81 -9.20 0.19
C GLN A 166 10.35 -10.40 -0.63
N ASN A 167 10.86 -11.61 -0.36
CA ASN A 167 10.44 -12.83 -1.06
C ASN A 167 8.95 -13.13 -0.82
N ILE A 168 8.52 -13.08 0.44
CA ILE A 168 7.11 -13.25 0.82
C ILE A 168 6.24 -12.15 0.21
N GLY A 169 6.66 -10.89 0.31
CA GLY A 169 5.95 -9.76 -0.28
C GLY A 169 5.75 -9.90 -1.79
N SER A 170 6.67 -10.59 -2.48
CA SER A 170 6.58 -10.90 -3.91
C SER A 170 5.69 -12.11 -4.26
N GLY A 171 4.97 -12.66 -3.28
CA GLY A 171 4.18 -13.87 -3.45
C GLY A 171 5.01 -15.11 -3.79
N GLN A 172 6.32 -15.08 -3.52
CA GLN A 172 7.30 -16.14 -3.86
C GLN A 172 7.28 -16.52 -5.36
N CYS A 173 6.84 -15.59 -6.22
CA CYS A 173 6.67 -15.84 -7.65
C CYS A 173 7.96 -15.61 -8.47
N ASN A 174 9.04 -15.14 -7.83
CA ASN A 174 10.32 -14.88 -8.50
C ASN A 174 11.35 -15.98 -8.20
N ALA A 175 11.61 -16.85 -9.17
CA ALA A 175 12.48 -18.02 -8.99
C ALA A 175 13.93 -17.65 -8.61
N ALA A 176 14.50 -16.62 -9.21
CA ALA A 176 15.88 -16.21 -8.95
C ALA A 176 16.04 -15.63 -7.54
N PHE A 177 15.12 -14.74 -7.15
CA PHE A 177 15.11 -14.14 -5.82
C PHE A 177 14.77 -15.17 -4.74
N ASP A 178 13.86 -16.11 -5.01
CA ASP A 178 13.55 -17.21 -4.09
C ASP A 178 14.77 -18.12 -3.88
N GLN A 179 15.46 -18.51 -4.94
CA GLN A 179 16.69 -19.30 -4.84
C GLN A 179 17.76 -18.58 -4.02
N PHE A 180 17.91 -17.26 -4.22
CA PHE A 180 18.81 -16.45 -3.41
C PHE A 180 18.39 -16.42 -1.94
N ALA A 181 17.12 -16.17 -1.65
CA ALA A 181 16.60 -16.18 -0.28
C ALA A 181 16.85 -17.53 0.41
N ARG A 182 16.60 -18.64 -0.29
CA ARG A 182 16.90 -20.01 0.19
C ARG A 182 18.38 -20.19 0.47
N LEU A 183 19.26 -19.70 -0.42
CA LEU A 183 20.71 -19.76 -0.20
C LEU A 183 21.14 -18.97 1.03
N CYS A 184 20.64 -17.75 1.21
CA CYS A 184 20.94 -16.93 2.38
C CYS A 184 20.54 -17.63 3.68
N VAL A 185 19.36 -18.26 3.69
CA VAL A 185 18.88 -19.04 4.84
C VAL A 185 19.72 -20.31 5.06
N GLN A 186 20.04 -21.05 4.01
CA GLN A 186 20.89 -22.23 4.12
C GLN A 186 22.30 -21.90 4.59
N ARG A 187 22.75 -20.66 4.43
CA ARG A 187 24.05 -20.18 4.91
C ARG A 187 23.94 -19.50 6.26
N SER A 188 22.76 -19.19 6.79
CA SER A 188 22.61 -18.47 8.05
C SER A 188 22.77 -19.33 9.31
N TRP A 189 23.03 -20.63 9.19
CA TRP A 189 23.16 -21.55 10.34
C TRP A 189 24.30 -21.20 11.30
N PHE A 190 25.28 -20.40 10.87
CA PHE A 190 26.36 -19.91 11.72
C PHE A 190 26.08 -18.54 12.34
N LEU A 191 24.99 -17.86 11.95
CA LEU A 191 24.65 -16.57 12.54
C LEU A 191 24.23 -16.78 14.00
N PRO A 192 24.75 -15.96 14.94
CA PRO A 192 24.27 -16.01 16.31
C PRO A 192 22.76 -15.72 16.32
N ALA A 193 22.02 -16.48 17.13
CA ALA A 193 20.60 -16.24 17.30
C ALA A 193 20.40 -14.81 17.82
N ALA A 194 19.85 -13.94 16.97
CA ALA A 194 19.43 -12.61 17.36
C ALA A 194 17.93 -12.61 17.59
N GLU A 195 17.46 -11.80 18.55
CA GLU A 195 16.03 -11.57 18.69
C GLU A 195 15.49 -10.94 17.39
N PRO A 196 14.48 -11.56 16.77
CA PRO A 196 13.85 -10.99 15.58
C PRO A 196 13.14 -9.70 15.94
N ASP A 197 13.10 -8.78 14.98
CA ASP A 197 12.42 -7.51 15.15
C ASP A 197 10.94 -7.72 15.57
N ARG A 198 10.46 -6.87 16.49
CA ARG A 198 9.07 -6.96 17.00
C ARG A 198 8.03 -6.73 15.91
N GLY A 199 8.32 -5.84 14.95
CA GLY A 199 7.46 -5.61 13.80
C GLY A 199 7.33 -6.87 12.95
N GLN A 200 8.42 -7.60 12.80
CA GLN A 200 8.43 -8.86 12.08
C GLN A 200 7.64 -9.97 12.78
N LEU A 201 7.80 -10.13 14.10
CA LEU A 201 7.00 -11.09 14.86
C LEU A 201 5.49 -10.80 14.73
N LYS A 202 5.11 -9.52 14.73
CA LYS A 202 3.72 -9.11 14.47
C LYS A 202 3.28 -9.46 13.05
N PHE A 203 4.13 -9.25 12.05
CA PHE A 203 3.83 -9.61 10.66
C PHE A 203 3.62 -11.12 10.51
N HIS A 204 4.55 -11.94 10.99
CA HIS A 204 4.41 -13.40 10.98
C HIS A 204 3.13 -13.85 11.66
N LYS A 205 2.84 -13.33 12.85
CA LYS A 205 1.65 -13.74 13.60
C LYS A 205 0.34 -13.29 12.94
N HIS A 206 0.24 -12.00 12.61
CA HIS A 206 -1.04 -11.40 12.22
C HIS A 206 -1.33 -11.46 10.73
N VAL A 207 -0.29 -11.54 9.89
CA VAL A 207 -0.46 -11.63 8.42
C VAL A 207 -0.34 -13.08 7.97
N LEU A 208 0.63 -13.81 8.51
CA LEU A 208 0.94 -15.17 8.06
C LEU A 208 0.37 -16.27 8.96
N GLY A 209 -0.16 -15.93 10.15
CA GLY A 209 -0.65 -16.92 11.10
C GLY A 209 0.45 -17.76 11.77
N ILE A 210 1.70 -17.29 11.76
CA ILE A 210 2.85 -18.01 12.29
C ILE A 210 3.27 -17.41 13.64
N ASP A 211 3.13 -18.19 14.71
CA ASP A 211 3.41 -17.74 16.09
C ASP A 211 4.91 -17.67 16.44
N ARG A 212 5.79 -18.19 15.58
CA ARG A 212 7.24 -18.19 15.79
C ARG A 212 7.98 -17.52 14.63
N PRO A 213 9.11 -16.87 14.90
CA PRO A 213 9.99 -16.39 13.84
C PRO A 213 10.48 -17.57 13.01
N CYS A 214 10.27 -17.49 11.70
CA CYS A 214 10.77 -18.46 10.75
C CYS A 214 12.23 -18.16 10.43
N TYR A 215 13.05 -19.20 10.49
CA TYR A 215 14.50 -19.12 10.25
C TYR A 215 14.95 -20.02 9.10
N GLY A 216 14.04 -20.78 8.50
CA GLY A 216 14.33 -21.80 7.49
C GLY A 216 13.47 -21.66 6.24
N GLY A 217 14.07 -21.81 5.05
CA GLY A 217 13.36 -21.88 3.75
C GLY A 217 12.26 -22.95 3.72
N LEU A 218 12.47 -24.06 4.43
CA LEU A 218 11.55 -25.18 4.57
C LEU A 218 10.30 -24.86 5.40
N GLU A 219 10.36 -23.87 6.29
CA GLU A 219 9.21 -23.43 7.08
C GLU A 219 8.24 -22.57 6.25
N TRP A 220 8.68 -22.14 5.06
CA TRP A 220 7.93 -21.30 4.13
C TRP A 220 7.28 -22.09 2.99
N ASP A 221 7.68 -23.35 2.76
CA ASP A 221 7.05 -24.24 1.76
C ASP A 221 5.65 -24.72 2.18
N THR A 222 5.13 -24.25 3.32
CA THR A 222 3.78 -24.53 3.82
C THR A 222 2.71 -23.59 3.26
N PHE A 223 3.07 -22.55 2.50
CA PHE A 223 2.11 -21.81 1.67
C PHE A 223 1.75 -22.57 0.39
N VAL A 224 1.51 -23.89 0.51
CA VAL A 224 0.60 -24.55 -0.43
C VAL A 224 -0.78 -24.05 -0.05
N LEU A 225 -1.23 -23.00 -0.74
CA LEU A 225 -2.60 -22.51 -0.66
C LEU A 225 -3.53 -23.66 -1.07
N THR A 226 -4.10 -24.34 -0.08
CA THR A 226 -5.32 -25.15 -0.25
C THR A 226 -6.49 -24.28 -0.60
#